data_AF-A0A2D6IP83-F1
#
_entry.id   AF-A0A2D6IP83-F1
#
_cell.length_a   1.000
_cell.length_b   1.000
_cell.length_c   1.000
_cell.angle_alpha   90.00
_cell.angle_beta   90.00
_cell.angle_gamma   90.00
#
_symmetry.space_group_name_H-M   'P 1'
#
loop_
_entity.id
_entity.type
_entity.pdbx_description
1 polymer ?
#
loop_
_entity_poly.entity_id
_entity_poly.type
_entity_poly.pdbx_seq_one_letter_code
_entity_poly.pdbx_strand_id
1 'polypeptide(L)'
;MPVPPPDNSAAALRSQLYEEGHHDECRQMCLKMLAGALPDPEHRAMYALLAWCHFRLHDVDKAHAAATQAVEGATDDQRWARQCLAAVAVKRGDDEEFMRLAEILGDTLNVLNLRVARAIVNNDVLELTIPGLARQLAELDTEGATSVQLGNLYNNAAWFTLKRSEEYDALGFGWMFIAVGYYGDQNWHHRAGAHYRLYCMYQEYGLQLHATAAIVTAAQLWDEALQRDPDNATYRAKRDSCRLDADQRRAIPSL
;
A
#
# COMPACT_ATOMS: atom_id res chain seq x y z
N MET A 1 17.72 11.83 -40.57
CA MET A 1 16.58 10.95 -40.25
C MET A 1 15.85 11.61 -39.10
N PRO A 2 14.53 11.88 -39.19
CA PRO A 2 13.79 12.37 -38.04
C PRO A 2 13.85 11.30 -36.96
N VAL A 3 14.32 11.68 -35.78
CA VAL A 3 14.25 10.84 -34.58
C VAL A 3 12.75 10.64 -34.33
N PRO A 4 12.24 9.40 -34.26
CA PRO A 4 10.84 9.19 -33.92
C PRO A 4 10.58 9.84 -32.56
N PRO A 5 9.42 10.50 -32.37
CA PRO A 5 9.09 11.08 -31.07
C PRO A 5 9.20 10.01 -29.99
N PRO A 6 9.67 10.35 -28.77
CA PRO A 6 9.73 9.40 -27.67
C PRO A 6 8.36 8.76 -27.50
N ASP A 7 8.36 7.44 -27.44
CA ASP A 7 7.15 6.63 -27.45
C ASP A 7 6.43 6.80 -26.09
N ASN A 8 5.57 7.82 -26.01
CA ASN A 8 4.74 8.12 -24.84
C ASN A 8 3.86 6.93 -24.40
N SER A 9 3.71 5.91 -25.25
CA SER A 9 2.96 4.68 -24.93
C SER A 9 3.64 3.84 -23.85
N ALA A 10 4.99 3.72 -23.89
CA ALA A 10 5.74 2.94 -22.91
C ALA A 10 5.70 3.60 -21.52
N ALA A 11 5.73 4.93 -21.50
CA ALA A 11 5.66 5.70 -20.27
C ALA A 11 4.29 5.64 -19.59
N ALA A 12 3.21 5.65 -20.36
CA ALA A 12 1.85 5.47 -19.84
C ALA A 12 1.62 4.02 -19.36
N LEU A 13 2.06 3.04 -20.16
CA LEU A 13 1.86 1.63 -19.87
C LEU A 13 2.53 1.19 -18.54
N ARG A 14 3.77 1.63 -18.26
CA ARG A 14 4.44 1.27 -17.00
C ARG A 14 3.73 1.81 -15.76
N SER A 15 3.19 3.03 -15.82
CA SER A 15 2.45 3.63 -14.71
C SER A 15 1.14 2.89 -14.50
N GLN A 16 0.45 2.56 -15.60
CA GLN A 16 -0.75 1.73 -15.57
C GLN A 16 -0.48 0.36 -14.94
N LEU A 17 0.59 -0.35 -15.36
CA LEU A 17 0.98 -1.64 -14.78
C LEU A 17 1.20 -1.54 -13.27
N TYR A 18 1.84 -0.46 -12.80
CA TYR A 18 2.05 -0.25 -11.36
C TYR A 18 0.74 -0.03 -10.61
N GLU A 19 -0.13 0.83 -11.13
CA GLU A 19 -1.43 1.16 -10.54
C GLU A 19 -2.37 -0.06 -10.50
N GLU A 20 -2.33 -0.90 -11.52
CA GLU A 20 -3.12 -2.13 -11.62
C GLU A 20 -2.58 -3.29 -10.77
N GLY A 21 -1.38 -3.13 -10.18
CA GLY A 21 -0.80 -4.14 -9.29
C GLY A 21 0.15 -5.14 -9.97
N HIS A 22 0.40 -4.99 -11.28
CA HIS A 22 1.35 -5.77 -12.08
C HIS A 22 2.81 -5.37 -11.76
N HIS A 23 3.19 -5.44 -10.48
CA HIS A 23 4.45 -4.90 -9.99
C HIS A 23 5.68 -5.65 -10.54
N ASP A 24 5.58 -6.95 -10.84
CA ASP A 24 6.68 -7.70 -11.45
C ASP A 24 6.90 -7.31 -12.91
N GLU A 25 5.83 -7.23 -13.70
CA GLU A 25 5.88 -6.78 -15.09
C GLU A 25 6.37 -5.33 -15.19
N CYS A 26 5.84 -4.45 -14.33
CA CYS A 26 6.30 -3.07 -14.22
C CYS A 26 7.80 -3.01 -13.87
N ARG A 27 8.27 -3.82 -12.92
CA ARG A 27 9.69 -3.94 -12.57
C ARG A 27 10.53 -4.36 -13.79
N GLN A 28 10.12 -5.39 -14.54
CA GLN A 28 10.86 -5.84 -15.72
C GLN A 28 10.91 -4.77 -16.81
N MET A 29 9.81 -4.03 -17.00
CA MET A 29 9.75 -2.93 -17.95
C MET A 29 10.70 -1.80 -17.55
N CYS A 30 10.70 -1.38 -16.28
CA CYS A 30 11.63 -0.40 -15.74
C CYS A 30 13.09 -0.82 -15.95
N LEU A 31 13.45 -2.08 -15.64
CA LEU A 31 14.81 -2.60 -15.83
C LEU A 31 15.23 -2.55 -17.31
N LYS A 32 14.34 -2.92 -18.23
CA LYS A 32 14.60 -2.86 -19.67
C LYS A 32 14.81 -1.41 -20.15
N MET A 33 14.03 -0.46 -19.63
CA MET A 33 14.18 0.96 -19.99
C MET A 33 15.47 1.56 -19.43
N LEU A 34 15.84 1.22 -18.20
CA LEU A 34 17.09 1.66 -17.55
C LEU A 34 18.35 1.10 -18.24
N ALA A 35 18.24 -0.02 -18.97
CA ALA A 35 19.34 -0.53 -19.80
C ALA A 35 19.59 0.33 -21.06
N GLY A 36 18.65 1.21 -21.43
CA GLY A 36 18.78 2.17 -22.52
C GLY A 36 19.35 3.52 -22.07
N ALA A 37 19.67 4.37 -23.04
CA ALA A 37 20.07 5.75 -22.77
C ALA A 37 18.81 6.62 -22.55
N LEU A 38 18.47 6.88 -21.28
CA LEU A 38 17.39 7.79 -20.89
C LEU A 38 17.95 9.17 -20.49
N PRO A 39 17.23 10.27 -20.76
CA PRO A 39 17.51 11.56 -20.13
C PRO A 39 17.50 11.45 -18.60
N ASP A 40 18.35 12.21 -17.90
CA ASP A 40 18.49 12.12 -16.43
C ASP A 40 17.17 12.23 -15.65
N PRO A 41 16.23 13.16 -15.96
CA PRO A 41 14.94 13.22 -15.27
C PRO A 41 14.09 11.95 -15.44
N GLU A 42 14.05 11.39 -16.66
CA GLU A 42 13.32 10.16 -16.93
C GLU A 42 14.00 8.95 -16.26
N HIS A 43 15.33 8.92 -16.27
CA HIS A 43 16.13 7.89 -15.62
C HIS A 43 15.85 7.85 -14.10
N ARG A 44 15.77 9.01 -13.45
CA ARG A 44 15.42 9.12 -12.02
C ARG A 44 13.98 8.71 -11.73
N ALA A 45 13.04 9.15 -12.57
CA ALA A 45 11.65 8.70 -12.46
C ALA A 45 11.52 7.17 -12.58
N MET A 46 12.35 6.54 -13.43
CA MET A 46 12.38 5.08 -13.58
C MET A 46 12.91 4.38 -12.35
N TYR A 47 13.97 4.91 -11.74
CA TYR A 47 14.43 4.40 -10.45
C TYR A 47 13.39 4.56 -9.34
N ALA A 48 12.66 5.68 -9.30
CA ALA A 48 11.59 5.89 -8.33
C ALA A 48 10.47 4.85 -8.46
N LEU A 49 10.02 4.57 -9.69
CA LEU A 49 9.01 3.55 -9.97
C LEU A 49 9.52 2.14 -9.67
N LEU A 50 10.76 1.84 -10.06
CA LEU A 50 11.43 0.57 -9.79
C LEU A 50 11.52 0.31 -8.27
N ALA A 51 11.84 1.34 -7.48
CA ALA A 51 11.91 1.26 -6.03
C ALA A 51 10.58 0.85 -5.42
N TRP A 52 9.48 1.49 -5.84
CA TRP A 52 8.14 1.12 -5.39
C TRP A 52 7.75 -0.30 -5.82
N CYS A 53 8.11 -0.73 -7.04
CA CYS A 53 7.90 -2.12 -7.46
C CYS A 53 8.61 -3.11 -6.53
N HIS A 54 9.90 -2.87 -6.24
CA HIS A 54 10.66 -3.69 -5.28
C HIS A 54 10.03 -3.68 -3.88
N PHE A 55 9.61 -2.51 -3.40
CA PHE A 55 8.97 -2.38 -2.09
C PHE A 55 7.68 -3.21 -2.00
N ARG A 56 6.85 -3.15 -3.05
CA ARG A 56 5.58 -3.90 -3.13
C ARG A 56 5.80 -5.41 -3.27
N LEU A 57 6.92 -5.81 -3.86
CA LEU A 57 7.38 -7.20 -3.95
C LEU A 57 8.19 -7.66 -2.73
N HIS A 58 8.20 -6.86 -1.65
CA HIS A 58 8.90 -7.15 -0.39
C HIS A 58 10.42 -7.28 -0.48
N ASP A 59 11.04 -6.78 -1.55
CA ASP A 59 12.50 -6.70 -1.70
C ASP A 59 12.99 -5.33 -1.20
N VAL A 60 13.03 -5.18 0.13
CA VAL A 60 13.28 -3.89 0.81
C VAL A 60 14.68 -3.34 0.49
N ASP A 61 15.67 -4.21 0.30
CA ASP A 61 17.04 -3.79 0.01
C ASP A 61 17.18 -3.24 -1.41
N LYS A 62 16.55 -3.89 -2.40
CA LYS A 62 16.52 -3.34 -3.76
C LYS A 62 15.64 -2.10 -3.86
N ALA A 63 14.57 -2.01 -3.07
CA ALA A 63 13.75 -0.80 -2.98
C ALA A 63 14.58 0.39 -2.49
N HIS A 64 15.36 0.19 -1.42
CA HIS A 64 16.28 1.21 -0.91
C HIS A 64 17.27 1.64 -1.99
N ALA A 65 17.99 0.69 -2.59
CA ALA A 65 19.02 0.98 -3.58
C ALA A 65 18.47 1.77 -4.78
N ALA A 66 17.32 1.35 -5.33
CA ALA A 66 16.68 2.05 -6.44
C ALA A 66 16.21 3.45 -6.03
N ALA A 67 15.61 3.62 -4.86
CA ALA A 67 15.15 4.94 -4.42
C ALA A 67 16.33 5.90 -4.15
N THR A 68 17.45 5.40 -3.62
CA THR A 68 18.70 6.17 -3.47
C THR A 68 19.20 6.65 -4.84
N GLN A 69 19.23 5.78 -5.85
CA GLN A 69 19.64 6.16 -7.21
C GLN A 69 18.75 7.25 -7.81
N ALA A 70 17.45 7.25 -7.51
CA ALA A 70 16.55 8.30 -7.98
C ALA A 70 16.89 9.68 -7.38
N VAL A 71 17.26 9.74 -6.09
CA VAL A 71 17.48 11.00 -5.36
C VAL A 71 18.92 11.51 -5.41
N GLU A 72 19.91 10.63 -5.64
CA GLU A 72 21.33 10.97 -5.54
C GLU A 72 21.76 11.95 -6.63
N GLY A 73 22.17 13.16 -6.23
CA GLY A 73 22.58 14.21 -7.17
C GLY A 73 21.43 14.85 -7.96
N ALA A 74 20.17 14.57 -7.61
CA ALA A 74 19.03 15.19 -8.27
C ALA A 74 18.95 16.69 -7.95
N THR A 75 18.78 17.51 -8.98
CA THR A 75 18.53 18.97 -8.84
C THR A 75 17.08 19.30 -8.56
N ASP A 76 16.18 18.36 -8.88
CA ASP A 76 14.73 18.55 -8.86
C ASP A 76 14.08 17.78 -7.68
N ASP A 77 12.84 18.12 -7.32
CA ASP A 77 12.14 17.45 -6.22
C ASP A 77 11.75 16.00 -6.58
N GLN A 78 12.53 15.04 -6.08
CA GLN A 78 12.27 13.61 -6.16
C GLN A 78 11.35 13.10 -5.03
N ARG A 79 10.24 13.80 -4.80
CA ARG A 79 9.31 13.54 -3.68
C ARG A 79 8.84 12.10 -3.62
N TRP A 80 8.49 11.52 -4.76
CA TRP A 80 7.95 10.16 -4.82
C TRP A 80 8.99 9.07 -4.48
N ALA A 81 10.26 9.28 -4.83
CA ALA A 81 11.36 8.42 -4.41
C ALA A 81 11.67 8.58 -2.91
N ARG A 82 11.65 9.82 -2.40
CA ARG A 82 11.82 10.09 -0.96
C ARG A 82 10.72 9.45 -0.12
N GLN A 83 9.48 9.42 -0.62
CA GLN A 83 8.39 8.67 0.02
C GLN A 83 8.67 7.17 0.07
N CYS A 84 9.28 6.59 -0.98
CA CYS A 84 9.70 5.19 -0.96
C CYS A 84 10.81 4.96 0.06
N LEU A 85 11.81 5.85 0.16
CA LEU A 85 12.84 5.78 1.20
C LEU A 85 12.23 5.84 2.61
N ALA A 86 11.25 6.72 2.84
CA ALA A 86 10.57 6.82 4.13
C ALA A 86 9.80 5.52 4.45
N ALA A 87 9.14 4.93 3.46
CA ALA A 87 8.46 3.64 3.61
C ALA A 87 9.44 2.49 3.92
N VAL A 88 10.61 2.50 3.28
CA VAL A 88 11.71 1.56 3.55
C VAL A 88 12.25 1.73 4.98
N ALA A 89 12.46 2.97 5.42
CA ALA A 89 12.93 3.29 6.77
C ALA A 89 11.95 2.74 7.83
N VAL A 90 10.65 2.99 7.67
CA VAL A 90 9.59 2.40 8.51
C VAL A 90 9.66 0.87 8.52
N LYS A 91 9.84 0.24 7.35
CA LYS A 91 9.89 -1.23 7.24
C LYS A 91 11.12 -1.84 7.92
N ARG A 92 12.24 -1.10 7.96
CA ARG A 92 13.50 -1.48 8.61
C ARG A 92 13.56 -1.12 10.08
N GLY A 93 12.62 -0.32 10.59
CA GLY A 93 12.71 0.25 11.94
C GLY A 93 13.81 1.33 12.07
N ASP A 94 14.19 1.96 10.96
CA ASP A 94 15.18 3.05 10.93
C ASP A 94 14.47 4.38 11.21
N ASP A 95 14.27 4.67 12.49
CA ASP A 95 13.50 5.83 12.94
C ASP A 95 14.19 7.17 12.63
N GLU A 96 15.52 7.22 12.73
CA GLU A 96 16.29 8.43 12.44
C GLU A 96 16.10 8.84 10.97
N GLU A 97 16.26 7.89 10.05
CA GLU A 97 16.08 8.13 8.63
C GLU A 97 14.63 8.48 8.29
N PHE A 98 13.65 7.82 8.92
CA PHE A 98 12.25 8.16 8.74
C PHE A 98 11.96 9.60 9.16
N MET A 99 12.39 10.03 10.34
CA MET A 99 12.13 11.38 10.86
C MET A 99 12.76 12.44 9.97
N ARG A 100 14.00 12.22 9.53
CA ARG A 100 14.70 13.10 8.58
C ARG A 100 13.94 13.25 7.26
N LEU A 101 13.43 12.15 6.72
CA LEU A 101 12.66 12.16 5.47
C LEU A 101 11.26 12.78 5.64
N ALA A 102 10.60 12.55 6.78
CA ALA A 102 9.31 13.14 7.09
C ALA A 102 9.39 14.67 7.18
N GLU A 103 10.47 15.21 7.75
CA GLU A 103 10.72 16.65 7.77
C GLU A 103 10.87 17.24 6.35
N ILE A 104 11.63 16.57 5.47
CA ILE A 104 11.81 16.98 4.08
C ILE A 104 10.49 16.93 3.30
N LEU A 105 9.71 15.87 3.51
CA LEU A 105 8.45 15.65 2.79
C LEU A 105 7.32 16.56 3.27
N GLY A 106 7.43 17.07 4.51
CA GLY A 106 6.42 17.90 5.17
C GLY A 106 5.17 17.13 5.57
N ASP A 107 4.18 17.87 6.11
CA ASP A 107 2.90 17.31 6.54
C ASP A 107 2.01 17.00 5.34
N THR A 108 2.21 15.82 4.76
CA THR A 108 1.42 15.28 3.66
C THR A 108 0.64 14.05 4.08
N LEU A 109 -0.44 13.74 3.37
CA LEU A 109 -1.21 12.52 3.56
C LEU A 109 -0.31 11.25 3.56
N ASN A 110 0.66 11.18 2.65
CA ASN A 110 1.58 10.04 2.58
C ASN A 110 2.48 9.96 3.82
N VAL A 111 2.97 11.09 4.35
CA VAL A 111 3.75 11.11 5.60
C VAL A 111 2.88 10.71 6.78
N LEU A 112 1.64 11.21 6.89
CA LEU A 112 0.70 10.77 7.92
C LEU A 112 0.45 9.25 7.86
N ASN A 113 0.21 8.71 6.67
CA ASN A 113 0.03 7.27 6.49
C ASN A 113 1.27 6.47 6.94
N LEU A 114 2.47 6.98 6.67
CA LEU A 114 3.71 6.35 7.11
C LEU A 114 3.94 6.48 8.63
N ARG A 115 3.58 7.61 9.26
CA ARG A 115 3.58 7.77 10.72
C ARG A 115 2.67 6.73 11.39
N VAL A 116 1.46 6.53 10.86
CA VAL A 116 0.53 5.49 11.35
C VAL A 116 1.15 4.09 11.18
N ALA A 117 1.74 3.80 10.01
CA ALA A 117 2.39 2.52 9.76
C ALA A 117 3.59 2.27 10.70
N ARG A 118 4.43 3.30 10.94
CA ARG A 118 5.52 3.27 11.92
C ARG A 118 4.99 2.95 13.30
N ALA A 119 3.96 3.65 13.76
CA ALA A 119 3.41 3.44 15.09
C ALA A 119 2.86 2.01 15.26
N ILE A 120 2.27 1.42 14.21
CA ILE A 120 1.89 -0.01 14.21
C ILE A 120 3.12 -0.91 14.36
N VAL A 121 4.17 -0.71 13.56
CA VAL A 121 5.36 -1.58 13.52
C VAL A 121 6.15 -1.50 14.83
N ASN A 122 6.36 -0.30 15.35
CA ASN A 122 7.18 -0.06 16.54
C ASN A 122 6.39 -0.23 17.85
N ASN A 123 5.08 -0.45 17.77
CA ASN A 123 4.17 -0.41 18.92
C ASN A 123 4.31 0.90 19.75
N ASP A 124 4.66 2.00 19.08
CA ASP A 124 5.01 3.27 19.72
C ASP A 124 3.75 4.11 20.01
N VAL A 125 3.34 4.15 21.27
CA VAL A 125 2.14 4.85 21.76
C VAL A 125 2.36 6.33 22.04
N LEU A 126 3.61 6.81 22.01
CA LEU A 126 3.94 8.19 22.40
C LEU A 126 3.80 9.16 21.23
N GLU A 127 4.09 8.72 20.00
CA GLU A 127 4.02 9.60 18.83
C GLU A 127 2.57 9.90 18.40
N LEU A 128 1.67 8.91 18.54
CA LEU A 128 0.32 9.00 18.00
C LEU A 128 -0.71 8.40 18.97
N THR A 129 -1.70 9.20 19.34
CA THR A 129 -2.88 8.76 20.10
C THR A 129 -4.08 8.59 19.18
N ILE A 130 -5.04 7.74 19.55
CA ILE A 130 -6.26 7.54 18.75
C ILE A 130 -7.06 8.86 18.59
N PRO A 131 -7.32 9.66 19.64
CA PRO A 131 -7.96 10.97 19.47
C PRO A 131 -7.14 11.96 18.64
N GLY A 132 -5.81 11.92 18.75
CA GLY A 132 -4.92 12.76 17.95
C GLY A 132 -4.98 12.41 16.47
N LEU A 133 -4.98 11.12 16.13
CA LEU A 133 -5.16 10.63 14.76
C LEU A 133 -6.54 11.00 14.22
N ALA A 134 -7.60 10.81 15.01
CA ALA A 134 -8.96 11.18 14.61
C ALA A 134 -9.08 12.68 14.26
N ARG A 135 -8.44 13.56 15.04
CA ARG A 135 -8.38 15.00 14.73
C ARG A 135 -7.62 15.28 13.44
N GLN A 136 -6.44 14.70 13.27
CA GLN A 136 -5.64 14.86 12.05
C GLN A 136 -6.39 14.39 10.80
N LEU A 137 -7.15 13.29 10.89
CA LEU A 137 -7.98 12.80 9.79
C LEU A 137 -9.18 13.72 9.50
N ALA A 138 -9.75 14.38 10.51
CA ALA A 138 -10.85 15.33 10.34
C ALA A 138 -10.40 16.66 9.71
N GLU A 139 -9.14 17.06 9.95
CA GLU A 139 -8.52 18.29 9.45
C GLU A 139 -7.71 18.04 8.16
N LEU A 140 -7.66 16.80 7.68
CA LEU A 140 -6.83 16.40 6.54
C LEU A 140 -7.30 17.11 5.26
N ASP A 141 -6.39 17.87 4.64
CA ASP A 141 -6.59 18.32 3.27
C ASP A 141 -6.51 17.11 2.33
N THR A 142 -7.59 16.89 1.59
CA THR A 142 -7.73 15.78 0.65
C THR A 142 -7.61 16.23 -0.80
N GLU A 143 -7.37 17.52 -1.06
CA GLU A 143 -7.17 18.04 -2.41
C GLU A 143 -5.97 17.36 -3.08
N GLY A 144 -6.18 16.84 -4.29
CA GLY A 144 -5.16 16.11 -5.04
C GLY A 144 -4.83 14.69 -4.54
N ALA A 145 -5.49 14.20 -3.47
CA ALA A 145 -5.30 12.83 -3.02
C ALA A 145 -6.05 11.82 -3.90
N THR A 146 -5.38 10.73 -4.27
CA THR A 146 -6.03 9.60 -4.95
C THR A 146 -6.87 8.78 -3.96
N SER A 147 -7.91 8.12 -4.46
CA SER A 147 -8.76 7.25 -3.63
C SER A 147 -7.96 6.10 -3.00
N VAL A 148 -6.92 5.59 -3.67
CA VAL A 148 -6.01 4.57 -3.09
C VAL A 148 -5.20 5.11 -1.93
N GLN A 149 -4.71 6.35 -2.00
CA GLN A 149 -3.96 6.98 -0.89
C GLN A 149 -4.84 7.14 0.35
N LEU A 150 -6.05 7.67 0.17
CA LEU A 150 -7.02 7.81 1.26
C LEU A 150 -7.40 6.43 1.83
N GLY A 151 -7.70 5.46 0.96
CA GLY A 151 -8.01 4.10 1.37
C GLY A 151 -6.89 3.47 2.20
N ASN A 152 -5.62 3.64 1.78
CA ASN A 152 -4.47 3.12 2.54
C ASN A 152 -4.31 3.79 3.91
N LEU A 153 -4.50 5.11 3.99
CA LEU A 153 -4.45 5.84 5.25
C LEU A 153 -5.52 5.33 6.22
N TYR A 154 -6.79 5.27 5.79
CA TYR A 154 -7.88 4.79 6.65
C TYR A 154 -7.72 3.31 7.02
N ASN A 155 -7.21 2.47 6.12
CA ASN A 155 -6.92 1.08 6.39
C ASN A 155 -5.84 0.91 7.48
N ASN A 156 -4.78 1.72 7.43
CA ASN A 156 -3.76 1.72 8.47
C ASN A 156 -4.25 2.35 9.77
N ALA A 157 -5.03 3.44 9.70
CA ALA A 157 -5.65 4.05 10.87
C ALA A 157 -6.55 3.05 11.61
N ALA A 158 -7.38 2.31 10.87
CA ALA A 158 -8.24 1.26 11.43
C ALA A 158 -7.41 0.23 12.20
N TRP A 159 -6.38 -0.32 11.55
CA TRP A 159 -5.52 -1.33 12.16
C TRP A 159 -4.77 -0.81 13.39
N PHE A 160 -4.29 0.42 13.33
CA PHE A 160 -3.66 1.10 14.44
C PHE A 160 -4.58 1.21 15.66
N THR A 161 -5.84 1.63 15.45
CA THR A 161 -6.81 1.80 16.54
C THR A 161 -7.12 0.50 17.23
N LEU A 162 -7.42 -0.54 16.46
CA LEU A 162 -7.84 -1.83 16.99
C LEU A 162 -6.73 -2.56 17.72
N LYS A 163 -5.47 -2.36 17.31
CA LYS A 163 -4.33 -2.93 18.02
C LYS A 163 -4.03 -2.26 19.36
N ARG A 164 -4.71 -1.16 19.70
CA ARG A 164 -4.34 -0.32 20.83
C ARG A 164 -5.42 -0.15 21.88
N SER A 165 -6.69 -0.22 21.51
CA SER A 165 -7.75 0.00 22.49
C SER A 165 -9.09 -0.56 22.04
N GLU A 166 -9.63 -1.45 22.87
CA GLU A 166 -11.00 -1.95 22.76
C GLU A 166 -12.05 -0.83 22.90
N GLU A 167 -11.72 0.26 23.62
CA GLU A 167 -12.59 1.44 23.76
C GLU A 167 -12.95 2.06 22.40
N TYR A 168 -12.03 1.96 21.42
CA TYR A 168 -12.15 2.59 20.12
C TYR A 168 -12.46 1.61 18.99
N ASP A 169 -12.91 0.39 19.29
CA ASP A 169 -13.16 -0.63 18.27
C ASP A 169 -14.17 -0.18 17.21
N ALA A 170 -15.27 0.43 17.64
CA ALA A 170 -16.28 0.95 16.73
C ALA A 170 -15.69 1.99 15.75
N LEU A 171 -14.76 2.82 16.22
CA LEU A 171 -14.04 3.77 15.38
C LEU A 171 -13.10 3.06 14.41
N GLY A 172 -12.37 2.04 14.88
CA GLY A 172 -11.50 1.20 14.04
C GLY A 172 -12.26 0.50 12.91
N PHE A 173 -13.42 -0.12 13.22
CA PHE A 173 -14.31 -0.68 12.20
C PHE A 173 -14.83 0.40 11.24
N GLY A 174 -15.23 1.57 11.76
CA GLY A 174 -15.67 2.70 10.94
C GLY A 174 -14.62 3.14 9.92
N TRP A 175 -13.36 3.30 10.35
CA TRP A 175 -12.26 3.62 9.45
C TRP A 175 -11.99 2.53 8.41
N MET A 176 -12.15 1.25 8.78
CA MET A 176 -12.00 0.17 7.81
C MET A 176 -13.08 0.21 6.72
N PHE A 177 -14.33 0.52 7.07
CA PHE A 177 -15.39 0.70 6.08
C PHE A 177 -15.16 1.91 5.17
N ILE A 178 -14.66 3.01 5.73
CA ILE A 178 -14.25 4.17 4.92
C ILE A 178 -13.13 3.78 3.95
N ALA A 179 -12.14 3.00 4.39
CA ALA A 179 -11.07 2.51 3.53
C ALA A 179 -11.60 1.67 2.36
N VAL A 180 -12.50 0.71 2.64
CA VAL A 180 -13.17 -0.09 1.61
C VAL A 180 -13.92 0.79 0.61
N GLY A 181 -14.63 1.82 1.09
CA GLY A 181 -15.33 2.79 0.26
C GLY A 181 -14.40 3.56 -0.68
N TYR A 182 -13.26 4.04 -0.17
CA TYR A 182 -12.26 4.74 -0.98
C TYR A 182 -11.61 3.86 -2.05
N TYR A 183 -11.38 2.58 -1.77
CA TYR A 183 -10.80 1.71 -2.79
C TYR A 183 -11.75 1.52 -4.00
N GLY A 184 -13.07 1.57 -3.80
CA GLY A 184 -14.05 1.49 -4.90
C GLY A 184 -13.93 0.22 -5.76
N ASP A 185 -14.62 0.15 -6.88
CA ASP A 185 -14.71 -1.11 -7.65
C ASP A 185 -13.47 -1.47 -8.47
N GLN A 186 -12.57 -0.52 -8.70
CA GLN A 186 -11.41 -0.74 -9.58
C GLN A 186 -10.16 -1.20 -8.83
N ASN A 187 -10.06 -1.01 -7.51
CA ASN A 187 -8.89 -1.38 -6.71
C ASN A 187 -9.09 -2.71 -5.96
N TRP A 188 -9.40 -3.76 -6.71
CA TRP A 188 -9.76 -5.09 -6.21
C TRP A 188 -8.73 -5.65 -5.23
N HIS A 189 -7.41 -5.54 -5.46
CA HIS A 189 -6.41 -6.10 -4.55
C HIS A 189 -6.34 -5.36 -3.23
N HIS A 190 -6.53 -4.04 -3.26
CA HIS A 190 -6.60 -3.21 -2.06
C HIS A 190 -7.85 -3.57 -1.25
N ARG A 191 -9.00 -3.75 -1.91
CA ARG A 191 -10.24 -4.23 -1.26
C ARG A 191 -10.10 -5.64 -0.72
N ALA A 192 -9.50 -6.56 -1.46
CA ALA A 192 -9.27 -7.92 -1.01
C ALA A 192 -8.43 -7.93 0.28
N GLY A 193 -7.39 -7.10 0.33
CA GLY A 193 -6.60 -6.89 1.54
C GLY A 193 -7.38 -6.28 2.70
N ALA A 194 -8.25 -5.29 2.44
CA ALA A 194 -9.10 -4.68 3.46
C ALA A 194 -10.15 -5.65 4.01
N HIS A 195 -10.80 -6.44 3.16
CA HIS A 195 -11.74 -7.48 3.57
C HIS A 195 -11.05 -8.60 4.35
N TYR A 196 -9.82 -8.98 3.98
CA TYR A 196 -9.03 -9.91 4.78
C TYR A 196 -8.73 -9.35 6.18
N ARG A 197 -8.40 -8.05 6.29
CA ARG A 197 -8.24 -7.39 7.60
C ARG A 197 -9.54 -7.35 8.39
N LEU A 198 -10.67 -7.02 7.77
CA LEU A 198 -12.00 -7.11 8.40
C LEU A 198 -12.28 -8.52 8.92
N TYR A 199 -11.94 -9.55 8.15
CA TYR A 199 -12.04 -10.93 8.60
C TYR A 199 -11.25 -11.17 9.90
N CYS A 200 -9.96 -10.80 9.93
CA CYS A 200 -9.12 -10.93 11.12
C CYS A 200 -9.72 -10.17 12.31
N MET A 201 -10.26 -8.97 12.08
CA MET A 201 -10.93 -8.17 13.10
C MET A 201 -12.16 -8.89 13.63
N TYR A 202 -13.09 -9.31 12.77
CA TYR A 202 -14.29 -10.03 13.19
C TYR A 202 -13.99 -11.34 13.93
N GLN A 203 -12.86 -12.00 13.62
CA GLN A 203 -12.39 -13.16 14.38
C GLN A 203 -12.05 -12.82 15.82
N GLU A 204 -11.32 -11.73 16.03
CA GLU A 204 -10.89 -11.28 17.36
C GLU A 204 -12.09 -11.03 18.28
N TYR A 205 -13.22 -10.55 17.73
CA TYR A 205 -14.47 -10.32 18.47
C TYR A 205 -15.48 -11.48 18.44
N GLY A 206 -15.13 -12.63 17.87
CA GLY A 206 -16.04 -13.78 17.79
C GLY A 206 -17.27 -13.57 16.88
N LEU A 207 -17.24 -12.58 15.98
CA LEU A 207 -18.33 -12.22 15.08
C LEU A 207 -18.33 -13.12 13.82
N GLN A 208 -18.62 -14.42 14.01
CA GLN A 208 -18.38 -15.46 12.99
C GLN A 208 -19.10 -15.25 11.66
N LEU A 209 -20.35 -14.77 11.68
CA LEU A 209 -21.09 -14.49 10.45
C LEU A 209 -20.41 -13.40 9.62
N HIS A 210 -19.97 -12.32 10.27
CA HIS A 210 -19.29 -11.20 9.62
C HIS A 210 -17.89 -11.62 9.14
N ALA A 211 -17.16 -12.39 9.95
CA ALA A 211 -15.87 -12.94 9.56
C ALA A 211 -15.98 -13.81 8.30
N THR A 212 -17.00 -14.68 8.25
CA THR A 212 -17.26 -15.56 7.09
C THR A 212 -17.60 -14.74 5.84
N ALA A 213 -18.46 -13.73 5.96
CA ALA A 213 -18.76 -12.83 4.84
C ALA A 213 -17.49 -12.12 4.34
N ALA A 214 -16.68 -11.56 5.25
CA ALA A 214 -15.47 -10.83 4.90
C ALA A 214 -14.42 -11.71 4.21
N ILE A 215 -14.18 -12.94 4.69
CA ILE A 215 -13.17 -13.82 4.08
C ILE A 215 -13.61 -14.36 2.71
N VAL A 216 -14.91 -14.61 2.52
CA VAL A 216 -15.47 -14.99 1.21
C VAL A 216 -15.32 -13.85 0.21
N THR A 217 -15.66 -12.62 0.62
CA THR A 217 -15.47 -11.44 -0.24
C THR A 217 -14.00 -11.22 -0.57
N ALA A 218 -13.09 -11.37 0.39
CA ALA A 218 -11.65 -11.28 0.15
C ALA A 218 -11.19 -12.34 -0.87
N ALA A 219 -11.63 -13.59 -0.73
CA ALA A 219 -11.29 -14.67 -1.67
C ALA A 219 -11.80 -14.38 -3.09
N GLN A 220 -13.04 -13.91 -3.23
CA GLN A 220 -13.62 -13.54 -4.53
C GLN A 220 -12.85 -12.40 -5.21
N LEU A 221 -12.49 -11.35 -4.46
CA LEU A 221 -11.70 -10.24 -4.99
C LEU A 221 -10.28 -10.67 -5.37
N TRP A 222 -9.69 -11.64 -4.65
CA TRP A 222 -8.43 -12.24 -5.09
C TRP A 222 -8.58 -13.18 -6.30
N ASP A 223 -9.75 -13.73 -6.55
CA ASP A 223 -10.00 -14.44 -7.81
C ASP A 223 -10.13 -13.47 -8.97
N GLU A 224 -10.83 -12.34 -8.80
CA GLU A 224 -10.90 -11.26 -9.80
C GLU A 224 -9.51 -10.67 -10.08
N ALA A 225 -8.67 -10.53 -9.04
CA ALA A 225 -7.26 -10.18 -9.17
C ALA A 225 -6.52 -11.08 -10.16
N LEU A 226 -6.67 -12.39 -9.95
CA LEU A 226 -5.99 -13.42 -10.73
C LEU A 226 -6.58 -13.62 -12.11
N GLN A 227 -7.80 -13.14 -12.38
CA GLN A 227 -8.31 -13.07 -13.75
C GLN A 227 -7.57 -12.03 -14.58
N ARG A 228 -7.12 -10.94 -13.94
CA ARG A 228 -6.35 -9.87 -14.59
C ARG A 228 -4.85 -10.16 -14.59
N ASP A 229 -4.33 -10.76 -13.52
CA ASP A 229 -2.93 -11.17 -13.39
C ASP A 229 -2.82 -12.67 -13.01
N PRO A 230 -2.99 -13.59 -13.98
CA PRO A 230 -3.03 -15.03 -13.71
C PRO A 230 -1.73 -15.58 -13.12
N ASP A 231 -0.59 -14.98 -13.42
CA ASP A 231 0.71 -15.49 -13.03
C ASP A 231 1.20 -14.94 -11.67
N ASN A 232 0.40 -14.09 -11.02
CA ASN A 232 0.74 -13.50 -9.74
C ASN A 232 0.75 -14.51 -8.59
N ALA A 233 1.94 -15.02 -8.27
CA ALA A 233 2.14 -15.96 -7.16
C ALA A 233 1.70 -15.39 -5.80
N THR A 234 1.84 -14.08 -5.58
CA THR A 234 1.44 -13.43 -4.32
C THR A 234 -0.08 -13.41 -4.17
N TYR A 235 -0.82 -13.04 -5.22
CA TYR A 235 -2.28 -13.07 -5.17
C TYR A 235 -2.81 -14.49 -5.02
N ARG A 236 -2.18 -15.45 -5.71
CA ARG A 236 -2.48 -16.88 -5.57
C ARG A 236 -2.34 -17.35 -4.13
N ALA A 237 -1.22 -17.05 -3.49
CA ALA A 237 -1.00 -17.40 -2.08
C ALA A 237 -2.03 -16.76 -1.14
N LYS A 238 -2.38 -15.47 -1.34
CA LYS A 238 -3.39 -14.78 -0.53
C LYS A 238 -4.79 -15.38 -0.72
N ARG A 239 -5.18 -15.66 -1.97
CA ARG A 239 -6.43 -16.30 -2.34
C ARG A 239 -6.57 -17.68 -1.71
N ASP A 240 -5.52 -18.49 -1.80
CA ASP A 240 -5.49 -19.85 -1.27
C ASP A 240 -5.58 -19.83 0.27
N SER A 241 -4.90 -18.89 0.93
CA SER A 241 -5.03 -18.65 2.38
C SER A 241 -6.47 -18.29 2.75
N CYS A 242 -7.13 -17.40 1.99
CA CYS A 242 -8.52 -17.02 2.27
C CYS A 242 -9.49 -18.19 2.10
N ARG A 243 -9.28 -19.03 1.07
CA ARG A 243 -10.15 -20.20 0.81
C ARG A 243 -10.00 -21.26 1.91
N LEU A 244 -8.77 -21.53 2.35
CA LEU A 244 -8.51 -22.48 3.43
C LEU A 244 -9.23 -22.05 4.72
N ASP A 245 -9.15 -20.77 5.06
CA ASP A 245 -9.85 -20.19 6.21
C ASP A 245 -11.39 -20.22 6.06
N ALA A 246 -11.90 -20.04 4.84
CA ALA A 246 -13.34 -20.10 4.56
C ALA A 246 -13.88 -21.55 4.65
N ASP A 247 -13.15 -22.51 4.11
CA ASP A 247 -13.57 -23.93 4.06
C ASP A 247 -13.55 -24.57 5.45
N GLN A 248 -12.57 -24.24 6.30
CA GLN A 248 -12.55 -24.67 7.70
C GLN A 248 -13.81 -24.24 8.47
N ARG A 249 -14.44 -23.12 8.08
CA ARG A 249 -15.62 -22.59 8.77
C ARG A 249 -16.92 -23.16 8.25
N ARG A 250 -16.99 -23.54 6.97
CA ARG A 250 -18.13 -24.29 6.43
C ARG A 250 -18.26 -25.68 7.07
N ALA A 251 -17.17 -26.22 7.60
CA ALA A 251 -17.15 -27.48 8.33
C ALA A 251 -17.61 -27.36 9.80
N ILE A 252 -17.86 -26.15 10.32
CA ILE A 252 -18.45 -25.96 11.66
C ILE A 252 -19.97 -26.13 11.51
N PRO A 253 -20.59 -27.14 12.14
CA PRO A 253 -22.03 -27.34 12.06
C PRO A 253 -22.75 -26.08 12.54
N SER A 254 -23.77 -25.66 11.79
CA SER A 254 -24.69 -24.60 12.21
C SER A 254 -25.21 -24.92 13.62
N LEU A 255 -24.94 -24.02 14.56
CA LEU A 255 -25.60 -24.01 15.88
C LEU A 255 -27.11 -23.85 15.72
#